data_AF-A0A497E6H1-F1
#
_entry.id   AF-A0A497E6H1-F1
#
_cell.length_a   1.000
_cell.length_b   1.000
_cell.length_c   1.000
_cell.angle_alpha   90.00
_cell.angle_beta   90.00
_cell.angle_gamma   90.00
#
_symmetry.space_group_name_H-M   'P 1'
#
loop_
_entity.id
_entity.type
_entity.pdbx_description
1 polymer ?
#
loop_
_entity_poly.entity_id
_entity_poly.type
_entity_poly.pdbx_seq_one_letter_code
_entity_poly.pdbx_strand_id
1 'polypeptide(L)' 'MATQSVRLPDDLAQRLTRLSATTKRSKSSFLVEALERYLDEVEDLEIALGRVRDPGSKWIDHAEVKRDLGLD' A
#
# COMPACT_ATOMS: atom_id res chain seq x y z
N MET A 1 -19.55 10.17 6.43
CA MET A 1 -18.80 9.55 5.32
C MET A 1 -18.58 10.59 4.25
N ALA A 2 -17.37 10.67 3.70
CA ALA A 2 -17.07 11.54 2.56
C ALA A 2 -17.21 10.74 1.26
N THR A 3 -17.75 11.35 0.21
CA THR A 3 -17.90 10.72 -1.10
C THR A 3 -16.85 11.29 -2.05
N GLN A 4 -16.08 10.42 -2.69
CA GLN A 4 -15.15 10.79 -3.74
C GLN A 4 -15.59 10.21 -5.08
N SER A 5 -15.42 10.98 -6.15
CA SER A 5 -15.70 10.54 -7.52
C SER A 5 -14.40 10.47 -8.30
N VAL A 6 -14.16 9.33 -8.96
CA VAL A 6 -12.97 9.09 -9.77
C VAL A 6 -13.39 8.63 -11.16
N ARG A 7 -12.66 9.07 -12.18
CA ARG A 7 -12.82 8.56 -13.55
C ARG A 7 -11.93 7.33 -13.72
N LEU A 8 -12.53 6.24 -14.15
CA LEU A 8 -11.80 5.00 -14.47
C LEU A 8 -11.76 4.82 -15.99
N PRO A 9 -10.64 4.33 -16.54
CA PRO A 9 -10.62 3.78 -17.90
C PRO A 9 -11.70 2.71 -18.07
N ASP A 10 -12.28 2.63 -19.27
CA ASP A 10 -13.40 1.73 -19.55
C ASP A 10 -13.08 0.26 -19.27
N ASP A 11 -11.86 -0.17 -19.61
CA ASP A 11 -11.39 -1.53 -19.37
C ASP A 11 -11.35 -1.86 -17.87
N LEU A 12 -10.88 -0.92 -17.05
CA LEU A 12 -10.80 -1.07 -15.60
C LEU A 12 -12.20 -1.08 -14.97
N ALA A 13 -13.08 -0.19 -15.41
CA ALA A 13 -14.47 -0.16 -14.96
C ALA A 13 -15.22 -1.47 -15.28
N GLN A 14 -14.97 -2.05 -16.46
CA GLN A 14 -15.53 -3.35 -16.84
C GLN A 14 -14.95 -4.49 -16.00
N ARG A 15 -13.65 -4.51 -15.76
CA ARG A 15 -13.00 -5.50 -14.88
C ARG A 15 -13.55 -5.47 -13.46
N LEU A 16 -13.68 -4.28 -12.88
CA LEU A 16 -14.27 -4.08 -11.54
C LEU A 16 -15.73 -4.54 -11.50
N THR A 17 -16.49 -4.28 -12.56
CA THR A 17 -17.88 -4.73 -12.67
C THR A 17 -18.00 -6.25 -12.72
N ARG A 18 -17.16 -6.93 -13.52
CA ARG A 18 -17.10 -8.40 -13.56
C ARG A 18 -16.71 -8.98 -12.21
N LEU A 19 -15.65 -8.46 -11.59
CA LEU A 19 -15.17 -8.92 -10.28
C LEU A 19 -16.25 -8.80 -9.20
N SER A 20 -16.93 -7.65 -9.15
CA SER A 20 -18.06 -7.41 -8.24
C SER A 20 -19.19 -8.41 -8.44
N ALA A 21 -19.59 -8.69 -9.68
CA ALA A 21 -20.65 -9.65 -9.99
C ALA A 21 -20.27 -11.09 -9.60
N THR A 22 -19.06 -11.53 -9.93
CA THR A 22 -18.60 -12.90 -9.66
C THR A 22 -18.42 -13.16 -8.16
N THR A 23 -17.96 -12.17 -7.40
CA THR A 23 -17.68 -12.32 -5.95
C THR A 23 -18.87 -11.96 -5.06
N LYS A 24 -19.96 -11.42 -5.63
CA LYS A 24 -21.11 -10.87 -4.89
C LYS A 24 -20.73 -9.78 -3.88
N ARG A 25 -19.62 -9.09 -4.11
CA ARG A 25 -19.16 -7.93 -3.32
C ARG A 25 -19.44 -6.63 -4.07
N SER A 26 -19.65 -5.53 -3.35
CA SER A 26 -19.88 -4.23 -3.99
C SER A 26 -18.59 -3.67 -4.62
N LYS A 27 -18.71 -2.91 -5.71
CA LYS A 27 -17.58 -2.18 -6.32
C LYS A 27 -16.91 -1.25 -5.31
N SER A 28 -17.71 -0.58 -4.47
CA SER A 28 -17.24 0.30 -3.41
C SER A 28 -16.33 -0.43 -2.43
N SER A 29 -16.68 -1.65 -2.01
CA SER A 29 -15.84 -2.44 -1.09
C SER A 29 -14.46 -2.73 -1.67
N PHE A 30 -14.36 -3.05 -2.97
CA PHE A 30 -13.06 -3.24 -3.62
C PHE A 30 -12.27 -1.94 -3.75
N LEU A 31 -12.94 -0.82 -4.05
CA LEU A 31 -12.28 0.47 -4.18
C LEU A 31 -11.72 0.95 -2.83
N VAL A 32 -12.47 0.77 -1.74
CA VAL A 32 -12.00 1.08 -0.38
C VAL A 32 -10.82 0.20 0.00
N GLU A 33 -10.93 -1.13 -0.16
CA GLU A 33 -9.85 -2.07 0.15
C GLU A 33 -8.57 -1.79 -0.66
N ALA A 34 -8.72 -1.45 -1.95
CA ALA A 34 -7.58 -1.11 -2.79
C ALA A 34 -6.93 0.21 -2.36
N LEU A 35 -7.72 1.20 -1.94
CA LEU A 35 -7.22 2.47 -1.47
C LEU A 35 -6.50 2.32 -0.11
N GLU A 36 -7.08 1.55 0.82
CA GLU A 36 -6.45 1.24 2.12
C GLU A 36 -5.07 0.61 1.91
N ARG A 37 -4.98 -0.45 1.10
CA ARG A 37 -3.69 -1.10 0.80
C ARG A 37 -2.68 -0.19 0.12
N TYR A 38 -3.14 0.67 -0.78
CA TYR A 38 -2.24 1.60 -1.45
C TYR A 38 -1.73 2.68 -0.49
N LEU A 39 -2.58 3.16 0.42
CA LEU A 39 -2.18 4.11 1.45
C LEU A 39 -1.15 3.48 2.39
N ASP A 40 -1.38 2.26 2.87
CA ASP A 40 -0.43 1.55 3.75
C ASP A 40 0.97 1.48 3.11
N GLU A 41 1.06 1.08 1.83
CA GLU A 41 2.33 1.01 1.09
C GLU A 41 3.01 2.38 0.91
N VAL A 42 2.23 3.42 0.60
CA VAL A 42 2.76 4.78 0.40
C VAL A 42 3.23 5.37 1.73
N GLU A 43 2.48 5.18 2.81
CA GLU A 43 2.82 5.68 4.14
C GLU A 43 4.10 5.01 4.66
N ASP A 44 4.21 3.68 4.52
CA ASP A 44 5.43 2.95 4.89
C ASP A 44 6.65 3.42 4.07
N LEU A 45 6.47 3.63 2.77
CA LEU A 45 7.54 4.16 1.90
C LEU A 45 7.98 5.56 2.33
N GLU A 46 7.04 6.47 2.59
CA GLU A 46 7.36 7.84 3.02
C GLU A 46 8.07 7.85 4.38
N ILE A 47 7.69 6.96 5.30
CA ILE A 47 8.42 6.77 6.57
C ILE A 47 9.87 6.32 6.30
N ALA A 48 10.07 5.33 5.43
CA ALA A 48 11.39 4.83 5.09
C ALA A 48 12.25 5.91 4.43
N LEU A 49 11.70 6.65 3.46
CA LEU A 49 12.37 7.77 2.79
C LEU A 49 12.69 8.89 3.77
N GLY A 50 11.80 9.19 4.71
CA GLY A 50 12.01 10.15 5.79
C GLY A 50 13.25 9.80 6.63
N ARG A 51 13.39 8.53 7.03
CA ARG A 51 14.56 8.03 7.76
C ARG A 51 15.84 8.13 6.94
N VAL A 52 15.81 7.73 5.67
CA VAL A 52 16.99 7.79 4.78
C VAL A 52 17.46 9.24 4.56
N ARG A 53 16.51 10.19 4.46
CA ARG A 53 16.81 11.60 4.19
C ARG A 53 17.25 12.37 5.44
N ASP A 54 16.97 11.87 6.64
CA ASP A 54 17.36 12.52 7.89
C ASP A 54 18.89 12.45 8.08
N PRO A 55 19.61 13.59 8.06
CA PRO A 55 21.06 13.62 8.29
C PRO A 55 21.48 13.12 9.68
N GLY A 56 20.56 13.09 10.66
CA GLY A 56 20.78 12.59 12.01
C GLY A 56 20.56 11.08 12.17
N SER A 57 20.21 10.37 11.10
CA SER A 57 19.92 8.94 11.16
C SER A 57 21.12 8.10 11.59
N LYS A 58 20.89 7.22 12.56
CA LYS A 58 21.88 6.24 13.01
C LYS A 58 21.78 4.99 12.14
N TRP A 59 22.89 4.60 11.56
CA TRP A 59 23.01 3.38 10.76
C TRP A 59 23.58 2.25 11.63
N ILE A 60 23.10 1.03 11.40
CA ILE A 60 23.60 -0.20 12.03
C ILE A 60 24.27 -1.06 10.95
N ASP A 61 25.33 -1.77 11.32
CA ASP A 61 26.04 -2.64 10.39
C ASP A 61 25.19 -3.86 10.00
N HIS A 62 25.22 -4.25 8.73
CA HIS A 62 24.41 -5.35 8.23
C HIS A 62 24.73 -6.68 8.93
N ALA A 63 26.00 -6.94 9.28
CA ALA A 63 26.37 -8.16 9.99
C ALA A 63 25.87 -8.15 11.45
N GLU A 64 25.76 -6.98 12.08
CA GLU A 64 25.13 -6.82 13.39
C GLU A 64 23.63 -7.14 13.33
N VAL A 65 22.92 -6.61 12.33
CA VAL A 65 21.50 -6.92 12.12
C VAL A 65 21.25 -8.41 11.89
N LYS A 66 22.09 -9.08 11.08
CA LYS A 66 21.95 -10.54 10.84
C LYS A 66 22.12 -11.35 12.12
N ARG A 67 23.09 -11.00 12.96
CA ARG A 67 23.31 -11.62 14.28
C ARG A 67 22.09 -11.45 15.18
N ASP A 68 21.60 -10.22 15.31
CA ASP A 68 20.48 -9.89 16.21
C ASP A 68 19.17 -10.56 15.80
N LEU A 69 18.97 -10.79 14.49
CA LEU A 69 17.80 -11.49 13.96
C LEU A 69 17.97 -13.02 13.89
N GLY A 70 19.14 -13.56 14.26
CA GLY A 70 19.42 -14.99 14.18
C GLY A 70 19.50 -15.54 12.75
N LEU A 71 19.96 -14.72 11.80
CA LEU A 71 20.03 -15.02 10.36
C LEU A 71 21.46 -15.31 9.87
N ASP A 72 22.39 -15.61 10.77
CA ASP A 72 23.79 -15.92 10.46
C ASP A 72 23.97 -17.22 9.68
#